data_AF-A0A378XG53-F1
#
_entry.id   AF-A0A378XG53-F1
#
_cell.length_a   1.000
_cell.length_b   1.000
_cell.length_c   1.000
_cell.angle_alpha   90.00
_cell.angle_beta   90.00
_cell.angle_gamma   90.00
#
_symmetry.space_group_name_H-M   'P 1'
#
loop_
_entity.id
_entity.type
_entity.pdbx_description
1 polymer ?
#
loop_
_entity_poly.entity_id
_entity_poly.type
_entity_poly.pdbx_seq_one_letter_code
_entity_poly.pdbx_strand_id
1 'polypeptide(L)'
;MKIKYKDQYGTEILDVFGIYWGVREGGTKKGEAFTYFYALYGTTEVSFMVYDSKEVEVIDPRLEGEWVYDGGVSINGMFYAPLIQEQLLDDVIDRDPEAIKKFLQFAIKDGLLDAELYKDAL
;
A
#
# COMPACT_ATOMS: atom_id res chain seq x y z
N MET A 1 4.91 7.84 -2.37
CA MET A 1 3.67 8.66 -2.36
C MET A 1 3.14 8.66 -0.96
N LYS A 2 2.63 9.79 -0.48
CA LYS A 2 2.07 9.91 0.86
C LYS A 2 0.61 10.35 0.81
N ILE A 3 -0.22 9.68 1.59
CA ILE A 3 -1.62 10.04 1.81
C ILE A 3 -1.81 10.49 3.24
N LYS A 4 -2.77 11.37 3.45
CA LYS A 4 -3.24 11.79 4.75
C LYS A 4 -4.61 11.18 4.99
N TYR A 5 -4.67 10.34 6.01
CA TYR A 5 -5.89 9.69 6.47
C TYR A 5 -6.36 10.36 7.76
N LYS A 6 -7.67 10.56 7.89
CA LYS A 6 -8.28 11.17 9.08
C LYS A 6 -9.45 10.33 9.53
N ASP A 7 -9.43 9.96 10.81
CA ASP A 7 -10.53 9.25 11.45
C ASP A 7 -10.92 9.91 12.78
N GLN A 8 -11.66 9.18 13.61
CA GLN A 8 -12.09 9.65 14.92
C GLN A 8 -10.96 9.73 15.96
N TYR A 9 -9.83 9.06 15.73
CA TYR A 9 -8.69 8.99 16.64
C TYR A 9 -7.60 10.01 16.29
N GLY A 10 -7.54 10.46 15.03
CA GLY A 10 -6.63 11.54 14.66
C GLY A 10 -6.40 11.69 13.17
N THR A 11 -5.20 12.13 12.83
CA THR A 11 -4.72 12.29 11.46
C THR A 11 -3.37 11.62 11.34
N GLU A 12 -3.24 10.77 10.32
CA GLU A 12 -2.02 10.03 10.04
C GLU A 12 -1.54 10.32 8.63
N ILE A 13 -0.22 10.28 8.46
CA ILE A 13 0.44 10.37 7.16
C ILE A 13 1.02 8.99 6.86
N LEU A 14 0.57 8.39 5.77
CA LEU A 14 0.88 7.01 5.44
C LEU A 14 1.62 6.93 4.11
N ASP A 15 2.62 6.05 4.06
CA ASP A 15 3.37 5.73 2.85
C ASP A 15 2.63 4.68 2.02
N VAL A 16 2.40 5.01 0.74
CA VAL A 16 1.70 4.15 -0.21
C VAL A 16 2.71 3.25 -0.94
N PHE A 17 2.43 1.95 -0.96
CA PHE A 17 3.25 0.91 -1.62
C PHE A 17 2.47 0.12 -2.69
N GLY A 18 1.18 0.41 -2.86
CA GLY A 18 0.39 -0.11 -3.96
C GLY A 18 -0.78 0.80 -4.31
N ILE A 19 -1.11 0.88 -5.58
CA ILE A 19 -2.27 1.59 -6.10
C ILE A 19 -2.98 0.64 -7.05
N TYR A 20 -4.24 0.34 -6.79
CA TYR A 20 -5.01 -0.53 -7.67
C TYR A 20 -6.37 0.07 -7.99
N TRP A 21 -6.87 -0.27 -9.17
CA TRP A 21 -8.09 0.32 -9.68
C TRP A 21 -8.87 -0.70 -10.50
N GLY A 22 -10.15 -0.38 -10.68
CA GLY A 22 -11.05 -1.21 -11.45
C GLY A 22 -12.40 -0.57 -11.60
N VAL A 23 -13.34 -1.36 -12.10
CA VAL A 23 -14.74 -0.99 -12.24
C VAL A 23 -15.57 -1.97 -11.44
N ARG A 24 -16.33 -1.49 -10.46
CA ARG A 24 -17.33 -2.28 -9.75
C ARG A 24 -18.59 -2.36 -10.59
N GLU A 25 -18.94 -3.57 -11.02
CA GLU A 25 -20.22 -3.81 -11.66
C GLU A 25 -21.32 -3.89 -10.59
N GLY A 26 -22.27 -2.95 -10.67
CA GLY A 26 -23.41 -2.87 -9.77
C GLY A 26 -24.72 -3.11 -10.53
N GLY A 27 -25.06 -4.37 -10.76
CA GLY A 27 -26.33 -4.74 -11.43
C GLY A 27 -26.55 -4.04 -12.77
N THR A 28 -27.70 -3.38 -12.95
CA THR A 28 -28.12 -2.73 -14.22
C THR A 28 -27.54 -1.34 -14.46
N LYS A 29 -26.65 -0.83 -13.60
CA LYS A 29 -26.02 0.50 -13.76
C LYS A 29 -24.66 0.40 -14.44
N LYS A 30 -24.26 1.48 -15.14
CA LYS A 30 -22.87 1.68 -15.57
C LYS A 30 -21.95 1.48 -14.36
N GLY A 31 -20.94 0.63 -14.51
CA GLY A 31 -20.01 0.30 -13.43
C GLY A 31 -19.32 1.55 -12.87
N GLU A 32 -19.05 1.53 -11.56
CA GLU A 32 -18.39 2.62 -10.86
C GLU A 32 -16.89 2.34 -10.81
N ALA A 33 -16.07 3.29 -11.30
CA ALA A 33 -14.64 3.20 -11.16
C ALA A 33 -14.22 3.40 -9.69
N PHE A 34 -13.29 2.58 -9.23
CA PHE A 34 -12.65 2.72 -7.92
C PHE A 34 -11.13 2.75 -8.09
N THR A 35 -10.48 3.47 -7.19
CA THR A 35 -9.02 3.48 -7.03
C THR A 35 -8.72 3.40 -5.55
N TYR A 36 -7.88 2.45 -5.18
CA TYR A 36 -7.50 2.11 -3.82
C TYR A 36 -6.00 2.17 -3.63
N PHE A 37 -5.59 2.60 -2.43
CA PHE A 37 -4.20 2.68 -2.01
C PHE A 37 -3.92 1.62 -0.95
N TYR A 38 -2.88 0.84 -1.16
CA TYR A 38 -2.23 0.04 -0.13
C TYR A 38 -1.19 0.91 0.56
N ALA A 39 -1.41 1.19 1.84
CA ALA A 39 -0.50 2.00 2.64
C ALA A 39 -0.12 1.29 3.94
N LEU A 40 1.08 1.62 4.42
CA LEU A 40 1.64 1.08 5.65
C LEU A 40 1.04 1.81 6.86
N TYR A 41 0.49 1.07 7.81
CA TYR A 41 -0.09 1.57 9.05
C TYR A 41 0.70 1.05 10.25
N GLY A 42 0.98 1.94 11.20
CA GLY A 42 1.74 1.62 12.41
C GLY A 42 3.24 1.44 12.17
N THR A 43 4.00 1.48 13.28
CA THR A 43 5.47 1.31 13.28
C THR A 43 5.95 0.16 14.16
N THR A 44 5.14 -0.28 15.14
CA THR A 44 5.41 -1.45 16.00
C THR A 44 4.60 -2.66 15.56
N GLU A 45 3.28 -2.50 15.39
CA GLU A 45 2.39 -3.50 14.80
C GLU A 45 2.08 -3.10 13.35
N VAL A 46 3.08 -3.30 12.49
CA VAL A 46 3.02 -2.88 11.09
C VAL A 46 1.97 -3.68 10.34
N SER A 47 1.10 -3.00 9.59
CA SER A 47 0.12 -3.66 8.73
C SER A 47 -0.10 -2.91 7.42
N PHE A 48 -0.43 -3.65 6.37
CA PHE A 48 -0.92 -3.07 5.12
C PHE A 48 -2.43 -2.87 5.21
N MET A 49 -2.87 -1.65 4.98
CA MET A 49 -4.27 -1.29 4.99
C MET A 49 -4.69 -0.72 3.63
N VAL A 50 -5.97 -0.90 3.30
CA VAL A 50 -6.58 -0.41 2.05
C VAL A 50 -7.34 0.88 2.33
N TYR A 51 -7.06 1.90 1.54
CA TYR A 51 -7.71 3.20 1.62
C TYR A 51 -8.41 3.54 0.32
N ASP A 52 -9.68 3.96 0.39
CA ASP A 52 -10.38 4.54 -0.76
C ASP A 52 -9.74 5.88 -1.13
N SER A 53 -9.33 6.05 -2.39
CA SER A 53 -8.79 7.32 -2.87
C SER A 53 -9.76 8.50 -2.69
N LYS A 54 -11.07 8.24 -2.54
CA LYS A 54 -12.10 9.24 -2.24
C LYS A 54 -12.15 9.64 -0.77
N GLU A 55 -11.54 8.86 0.12
CA GLU A 55 -11.59 9.04 1.58
C GLU A 55 -10.29 9.58 2.18
N VAL A 56 -9.26 9.80 1.36
CA VAL A 56 -7.95 10.31 1.78
C VAL A 56 -7.49 11.49 0.95
N GLU A 57 -6.59 12.30 1.50
CA GLU A 57 -5.95 13.41 0.81
C GLU A 57 -4.56 12.99 0.32
N VAL A 58 -4.25 13.11 -0.97
CA VAL A 58 -2.88 12.91 -1.48
C VAL A 58 -2.07 14.15 -1.18
N ILE A 59 -1.09 14.03 -0.28
CA ILE A 59 -0.23 15.16 0.14
C ILE A 59 1.14 15.15 -0.54
N ASP A 60 1.60 14.00 -1.00
CA ASP A 60 2.76 13.87 -1.88
C ASP A 60 2.47 12.82 -2.97
N PRO A 61 2.29 13.23 -4.24
CA PRO A 61 1.89 12.33 -5.32
C PRO A 61 3.04 11.50 -5.92
N ARG A 62 4.29 11.71 -5.49
CA ARG A 62 5.46 11.08 -6.13
C ARG A 62 5.60 9.62 -5.71
N LEU A 63 5.79 8.73 -6.67
CA LEU A 63 6.17 7.34 -6.44
C LEU A 63 7.70 7.26 -6.53
N GLU A 64 8.35 6.94 -5.42
CA GLU A 64 9.81 6.76 -5.33
C GLU A 64 10.14 5.26 -5.29
N GLY A 65 11.33 4.88 -5.73
CA GLY A 65 11.74 3.49 -5.87
C GLY A 65 11.31 2.87 -7.20
N GLU A 66 11.42 1.54 -7.30
CA GLU A 66 11.00 0.78 -8.48
C GLU A 66 9.55 0.31 -8.35
N TRP A 67 8.78 0.46 -9.42
CA TRP A 67 7.35 0.11 -9.45
C TRP A 67 7.03 -0.76 -10.66
N VAL A 68 6.18 -1.76 -10.45
CA VAL A 68 5.74 -2.69 -11.48
C VAL A 68 4.24 -2.55 -11.68
N TYR A 69 3.81 -2.50 -12.94
CA TYR A 69 2.41 -2.69 -13.28
C TYR A 69 2.09 -4.18 -13.22
N ASP A 70 1.09 -4.55 -12.42
CA ASP A 70 0.50 -5.88 -12.42
C ASP A 70 -0.95 -5.78 -12.92
N GLY A 71 -1.21 -6.50 -14.01
CA GLY A 71 -2.46 -6.48 -14.76
C GLY A 71 -2.90 -7.90 -15.06
N GLY A 72 -3.31 -8.62 -14.01
CA GLY A 72 -3.80 -10.00 -14.08
C GLY A 72 -5.33 -10.11 -14.16
N VAL A 73 -5.86 -11.31 -13.91
CA VAL A 73 -7.29 -11.66 -14.04
C VAL A 73 -8.20 -10.93 -13.02
N SER A 74 -7.65 -10.49 -11.87
CA SER A 74 -8.46 -9.99 -10.75
C SER A 74 -8.26 -8.50 -10.43
N ILE A 75 -7.08 -7.91 -10.64
CA ILE A 75 -6.79 -6.54 -10.20
C ILE A 75 -5.79 -5.87 -11.16
N ASN A 76 -6.07 -4.62 -11.54
CA ASN A 76 -5.10 -3.76 -12.24
C ASN A 76 -4.46 -2.83 -11.22
N GLY A 77 -3.13 -2.75 -11.20
CA GLY A 77 -2.45 -1.85 -10.29
C GLY A 77 -0.99 -1.58 -10.58
N MET A 78 -0.46 -0.58 -9.88
CA MET A 78 0.96 -0.27 -9.75
C MET A 78 1.38 -0.63 -8.32
N PHE A 79 2.45 -1.40 -8.19
CA PHE A 79 2.94 -1.86 -6.90
C PHE A 79 4.44 -1.62 -6.78
N TYR A 80 4.90 -1.36 -5.57
CA TYR A 80 6.32 -1.35 -5.26
C TYR A 80 6.93 -2.70 -5.64
N ALA A 81 7.99 -2.69 -6.46
CA ALA A 81 8.44 -3.85 -7.22
C ALA A 81 8.70 -5.11 -6.38
N PRO A 82 9.34 -5.03 -5.19
CA PRO A 82 9.55 -6.20 -4.34
C PRO A 82 8.27 -6.92 -3.91
N LEU A 83 7.13 -6.22 -3.76
CA LEU A 83 5.87 -6.88 -3.41
C LEU A 83 5.44 -7.91 -4.46
N ILE A 84 5.72 -7.63 -5.73
CA ILE A 84 5.34 -8.49 -6.86
C ILE A 84 6.46 -9.47 -7.20
N GLN A 85 7.69 -8.99 -7.35
CA GLN A 85 8.83 -9.80 -7.79
C GLN A 85 9.17 -10.91 -6.80
N GLU A 86 8.99 -10.65 -5.50
CA GLU A 86 9.25 -11.61 -4.42
C GLU A 86 7.99 -12.32 -3.93
N GLN A 87 6.84 -12.12 -4.61
CA GLN A 87 5.54 -12.73 -4.28
C GLN A 87 5.11 -12.46 -2.83
N LEU A 88 5.30 -11.23 -2.34
CA LEU A 88 5.02 -10.86 -0.95
C LEU A 88 3.64 -10.23 -0.74
N LEU A 89 2.98 -9.77 -1.81
CA LEU A 89 1.76 -8.96 -1.69
C LEU A 89 0.66 -9.65 -0.86
N ASP A 90 0.33 -10.90 -1.18
CA ASP A 90 -0.74 -11.65 -0.51
C ASP A 90 -0.38 -11.90 0.96
N ASP A 91 0.84 -12.39 1.23
CA ASP A 91 1.30 -12.67 2.59
C ASP A 91 1.36 -11.41 3.48
N VAL A 92 1.77 -10.27 2.90
CA VAL A 92 1.79 -8.97 3.60
C VAL A 92 0.37 -8.49 3.91
N ILE A 93 -0.58 -8.69 3.00
CA ILE A 93 -2.01 -8.38 3.22
C ILE A 93 -2.58 -9.29 4.33
N ASP A 94 -2.22 -10.58 4.32
CA ASP A 94 -2.62 -11.57 5.32
C ASP A 94 -1.87 -11.43 6.66
N ARG A 95 -1.00 -10.41 6.77
CA ARG A 95 -0.23 -10.05 7.97
C ARG A 95 0.76 -11.12 8.42
N ASP A 96 1.33 -11.86 7.48
CA ASP A 96 2.44 -12.77 7.77
C ASP A 96 3.67 -11.96 8.27
N PRO A 97 4.19 -12.24 9.48
CA PRO A 97 5.28 -11.46 10.05
C PRO A 97 6.58 -11.53 9.25
N GLU A 98 6.89 -12.67 8.63
CA GLU A 98 8.13 -12.84 7.87
C GLU A 98 8.05 -12.10 6.53
N ALA A 99 6.88 -12.11 5.88
CA ALA A 99 6.63 -11.34 4.67
C ALA A 99 6.67 -9.82 4.94
N ILE A 100 6.05 -9.35 6.03
CA ILE A 100 6.12 -7.94 6.46
C ILE A 100 7.58 -7.54 6.72
N LYS A 101 8.31 -8.34 7.49
CA LYS A 101 9.73 -8.09 7.76
C LYS A 101 10.56 -8.00 6.49
N LYS A 102 10.38 -8.93 5.55
CA LYS A 102 11.10 -8.93 4.27
C LYS A 102 10.72 -7.70 3.43
N PHE A 103 9.46 -7.30 3.39
CA PHE A 103 9.01 -6.05 2.76
C PHE A 103 9.71 -4.83 3.38
N LEU A 104 9.72 -4.71 4.72
CA LEU A 104 10.34 -3.58 5.43
C LEU A 104 11.84 -3.49 5.10
N GLN A 105 12.54 -4.63 5.06
CA GLN A 105 13.95 -4.67 4.69
C GLN A 105 14.21 -4.14 3.28
N PHE A 106 13.37 -4.47 2.30
CA PHE A 106 13.48 -3.90 0.95
C PHE A 106 13.22 -2.40 0.95
N ALA A 107 12.11 -1.96 1.54
CA ALA A 107 11.74 -0.55 1.55
C ALA A 107 12.78 0.33 2.29
N ILE A 108 13.37 -0.17 3.37
CA ILE A 108 14.47 0.50 4.08
C ILE A 108 15.74 0.54 3.22
N LYS A 109 16.11 -0.59 2.61
CA LYS A 109 17.29 -0.67 1.72
C LYS A 109 17.19 0.30 0.55
N ASP A 110 16.00 0.50 0.01
CA ASP A 110 15.73 1.41 -1.10
C ASP A 110 15.57 2.88 -0.65
N GLY A 111 15.70 3.16 0.65
CA GLY A 111 15.59 4.50 1.22
C GLY A 111 14.17 5.06 1.28
N LEU A 112 13.16 4.20 1.14
CA LEU A 112 11.74 4.57 1.19
C LEU A 112 11.20 4.64 2.62
N LEU A 113 11.82 3.91 3.55
CA LEU A 113 11.49 3.91 4.98
C LEU A 113 12.74 4.13 5.84
N ASP A 114 12.54 4.72 7.01
CA ASP A 114 13.59 4.95 8.01
C ASP A 114 13.77 3.70 8.90
N ALA A 115 14.97 3.12 8.89
CA ALA A 115 15.29 1.94 9.69
C ALA A 115 15.05 2.14 11.20
N GLU A 116 15.31 3.33 11.73
CA GLU A 116 15.18 3.60 13.16
C GLU A 116 13.69 3.63 13.59
N LEU A 117 12.80 4.05 12.68
CA LEU A 117 11.37 4.10 12.93
C LEU A 117 10.73 2.70 13.00
N TYR A 118 11.29 1.73 12.27
CA TYR A 118 10.75 0.38 12.12
C TYR A 118 11.57 -0.70 12.83
N LYS A 119 12.58 -0.33 13.64
CA LYS A 119 13.49 -1.28 14.30
C LYS A 119 12.79 -2.34 15.17
N ASP A 120 11.63 -2.02 15.75
CA ASP A 120 10.87 -2.92 16.61
C ASP A 120 10.01 -3.92 15.79
N ALA A 121 9.85 -3.67 14.49
CA ALA A 121 9.15 -4.54 13.54
C ALA A 121 10.10 -5.40 12.67
N LEU A 122 11.43 -5.25 12.86
CA LEU A 122 12.49 -6.04 12.21
C LEU A 122 12.98 -7.18 13.12
#